data_AF-A0A328AN22-F1
#
_entry.id   AF-A0A328AN22-F1
#
_cell.length_a   1.000
_cell.length_b   1.000
_cell.length_c   1.000
_cell.angle_alpha   90.00
_cell.angle_beta   90.00
_cell.angle_gamma   90.00
#
_symmetry.space_group_name_H-M   'P 1'
#
loop_
_entity.id
_entity.type
_entity.pdbx_description
1 polymer ?
#
loop_
_entity_poly.entity_id
_entity_poly.type
_entity_poly.pdbx_seq_one_letter_code
_entity_poly.pdbx_strand_id
1 'polypeptide(L)' 'MRRFSVHGVEDAPSRGRQLQAASFEAAALEFVDAHPVADEDGEVALMVEDCETGERQCFRVDVASGETEPCD' A
#
# COMPACT_ATOMS: atom_id res chain seq x y z
N MET A 1 -11.05 -8.34 -9.90
CA MET A 1 -10.36 -7.14 -9.40
C MET A 1 -11.20 -6.61 -8.26
N ARG A 2 -10.57 -6.34 -7.12
CA ARG A 2 -11.21 -5.83 -5.92
C ARG A 2 -10.77 -4.41 -5.65
N ARG A 3 -11.58 -3.64 -4.92
CA ARG A 3 -11.23 -2.26 -4.56
C ARG A 3 -10.49 -2.24 -3.24
N PHE A 4 -9.29 -1.70 -3.26
CA PHE A 4 -8.45 -1.52 -2.08
C PHE A 4 -8.19 -0.03 -1.85
N SER A 5 -8.16 0.37 -0.59
CA SER A 5 -7.73 1.68 -0.13
C SER A 5 -6.33 1.56 0.43
N VAL A 6 -5.36 2.23 -0.18
CA VAL A 6 -3.96 2.23 0.21
C VAL A 6 -3.58 3.59 0.76
N HIS A 7 -3.01 3.62 1.95
CA HIS A 7 -2.47 4.84 2.57
C HIS A 7 -1.15 4.55 3.28
N GLY A 8 -0.30 5.56 3.45
CA GLY A 8 0.87 5.42 4.33
C GLY A 8 0.42 5.09 5.75
N VAL A 9 1.18 4.25 6.47
CA VAL A 9 0.87 3.89 7.86
C VAL A 9 0.85 5.12 8.77
N GLU A 10 1.73 6.08 8.50
CA GLU A 10 1.80 7.37 9.22
C GLU A 10 0.76 8.39 8.74
N ASP A 11 0.12 8.11 7.62
CA ASP A 11 -0.83 9.00 6.98
C ASP A 11 -2.27 8.64 7.40
N ALA A 12 -3.13 9.65 7.47
CA ALA A 12 -4.51 9.42 7.88
C ALA A 12 -5.25 8.60 6.79
N PRO A 13 -6.14 7.65 7.16
CA PRO A 13 -6.90 6.87 6.19
C PRO A 13 -7.75 7.75 5.24
N SER A 14 -8.05 8.99 5.62
CA SER A 14 -8.72 10.00 4.79
C SER A 14 -7.90 10.48 3.59
N ARG A 15 -6.58 10.29 3.60
CA ARG A 15 -5.68 10.56 2.47
C ARG A 15 -5.34 9.29 1.68
N GLY A 16 -5.93 8.16 2.04
CA GLY A 16 -5.79 6.93 1.28
C GLY A 16 -6.32 7.04 -0.14
N ARG A 17 -5.59 6.43 -1.08
CA ARG A 17 -6.03 6.28 -2.46
C ARG A 17 -6.72 4.96 -2.65
N GLN A 18 -7.84 4.99 -3.36
CA GLN A 18 -8.53 3.79 -3.77
C GLN A 18 -8.04 3.35 -5.16
N LEU A 19 -7.66 2.09 -5.28
CA LEU A 19 -7.29 1.48 -6.56
C LEU A 19 -7.86 0.06 -6.69
N GLN A 20 -7.84 -0.46 -7.91
CA GLN A 20 -8.33 -1.79 -8.22
C GLN A 20 -7.16 -2.74 -8.43
N ALA A 21 -7.08 -3.79 -7.64
CA ALA A 21 -6.01 -4.76 -7.74
C ALA A 21 -6.52 -6.20 -7.67
N ALA A 22 -5.63 -7.15 -7.93
CA ALA A 22 -5.92 -8.58 -7.79
C ALA A 22 -5.75 -9.08 -6.34
N SER A 23 -4.90 -8.42 -5.56
CA SER A 23 -4.55 -8.76 -4.17
C SER A 23 -4.09 -7.50 -3.41
N PHE A 24 -3.93 -7.62 -2.09
CA PHE A 24 -3.40 -6.54 -1.26
C PHE A 24 -1.98 -6.12 -1.70
N GLU A 25 -1.12 -7.10 -1.96
CA GLU A 25 0.25 -6.86 -2.44
C GLU A 25 0.27 -6.12 -3.78
N ALA A 26 -0.56 -6.56 -4.74
CA ALA A 26 -0.69 -5.87 -6.01
C ALA A 26 -1.20 -4.43 -5.86
N ALA A 27 -2.03 -4.16 -4.84
CA ALA A 27 -2.48 -2.80 -4.55
C ALA A 27 -1.35 -1.94 -3.96
N ALA A 28 -0.52 -2.50 -3.07
CA ALA A 28 0.63 -1.79 -2.53
C ALA A 28 1.63 -1.42 -3.64
N LEU A 29 1.94 -2.37 -4.53
CA LEU A 29 2.84 -2.16 -5.67
C LEU A 29 2.32 -1.10 -6.64
N GLU A 30 1.06 -1.19 -7.06
CA GLU A 30 0.44 -0.19 -7.94
C GLU A 30 0.43 1.21 -7.31
N PHE A 31 0.27 1.30 -5.99
CA PHE A 31 0.34 2.58 -5.28
C PHE A 31 1.74 3.19 -5.35
N VAL A 32 2.79 2.40 -5.11
CA VAL A 32 4.19 2.85 -5.17
C VAL A 32 4.62 3.18 -6.59
N ASP A 33 4.22 2.37 -7.58
CA ASP A 33 4.50 2.64 -9.00
C ASP A 33 3.86 3.97 -9.44
N ALA A 34 2.62 4.21 -9.03
CA ALA A 34 1.92 5.45 -9.34
C ALA A 34 2.45 6.66 -8.53
N HIS A 35 2.95 6.45 -7.31
CA HIS A 35 3.44 7.46 -6.39
C HIS A 35 4.68 6.93 -5.66
N PRO A 36 5.89 7.16 -6.19
CA PRO A 36 7.12 6.86 -5.49
C PRO A 36 7.30 7.85 -4.34
N VAL A 37 6.60 7.61 -3.23
CA VAL A 37 6.82 8.27 -1.95
C VAL A 37 7.72 7.34 -1.17
N ALA A 38 9.02 7.48 -1.36
CA ALA A 38 10.01 6.81 -0.54
C ALA A 38 10.34 7.71 0.65
N ASP A 39 10.38 7.15 1.86
CA ASP A 39 11.01 7.81 3.00
C ASP A 39 12.54 7.85 2.83
N GLU A 40 13.25 8.50 3.76
CA GLU A 40 14.72 8.69 3.67
C GLU A 40 15.51 7.37 3.55
N ASP A 41 14.95 6.25 4.02
CA ASP A 41 15.52 4.90 3.93
C ASP A 41 15.18 4.16 2.62
N GLY A 42 14.36 4.73 1.73
CA GLY A 42 14.00 4.09 0.46
C GLY A 42 12.87 3.06 0.57
N GLU A 43 12.35 2.84 1.77
CA GLU A 43 11.21 1.98 2.09
C GLU A 43 9.98 2.81 2.47
N VAL A 44 8.78 2.29 2.19
CA VAL A 44 7.51 2.94 2.56
C VAL A 44 6.56 1.93 3.16
N ALA A 45 6.03 2.24 4.35
CA ALA A 45 5.01 1.43 5.00
C ALA A 45 3.62 1.85 4.53
N LEU A 46 2.91 0.94 3.87
CA LEU A 46 1.57 1.11 3.34
C LEU A 46 0.57 0.21 4.07
N MET A 47 -0.55 0.79 4.46
CA MET A 47 -1.72 0.07 4.93
C MET A 47 -2.69 -0.10 3.77
N VAL A 48 -3.05 -1.36 3.48
CA VAL A 48 -4.00 -1.73 2.43
C VAL A 48 -5.28 -2.23 3.09
N GLU A 49 -6.39 -1.55 2.85
CA GLU A 49 -7.72 -1.93 3.31
C GLU A 49 -8.58 -2.40 2.13
N ASP A 50 -9.15 -3.59 2.21
CA ASP A 50 -10.14 -4.09 1.26
C ASP A 50 -11.48 -3.38 1.52
N CYS A 51 -11.97 -2.62 0.54
CA CYS A 51 -13.21 -1.86 0.68
C CYS A 51 -14.48 -2.73 0.61
N GLU A 52 -14.35 -3.99 0.18
CA GLU A 52 -15.48 -4.93 0.07
C GLU A 52 -15.68 -5.71 1.38
N THR A 53 -14.59 -6.12 2.04
CA THR A 53 -14.60 -6.90 3.27
C THR A 53 -14.31 -6.06 4.53
N GLY A 54 -13.64 -4.92 4.38
CA GLY A 54 -13.13 -4.09 5.48
C GLY A 54 -11.84 -4.62 6.12
N GLU A 55 -11.20 -5.62 5.52
CA GLU A 55 -9.96 -6.21 6.03
C GLU A 55 -8.76 -5.29 5.75
N ARG A 56 -7.90 -5.08 6.75
CA ARG A 56 -6.73 -4.19 6.64
C ARG A 56 -5.45 -4.99 6.83
N GLN A 57 -4.45 -4.68 6.04
CA GLN A 57 -3.19 -5.41 6.05
C GLN A 57 -2.03 -4.45 5.76
N CYS A 58 -0.99 -4.52 6.59
CA CYS A 58 0.16 -3.65 6.48
C CYS A 58 1.24 -4.31 5.62
N PHE A 59 1.76 -3.56 4.68
CA PHE A 59 2.84 -3.94 3.79
C PHE A 59 3.90 -2.84 3.76
N ARG A 60 5.15 -3.20 3.97
CA ARG A 60 6.30 -2.36 3.68
C ARG A 60 6.75 -2.63 2.25
N VAL A 61 7.00 -1.58 1.49
CA VAL A 61 7.46 -1.67 0.10
C VAL A 61 8.82 -0.99 -0.01
N ASP A 62 9.82 -1.71 -0.48
CA ASP A 62 11.11 -1.16 -0.85
C ASP A 62 11.00 -0.49 -2.23
N VAL A 63 11.12 0.84 -2.29
CA VAL A 63 10.93 1.60 -3.52
C VAL A 63 12.11 1.40 -4.49
N ALA A 64 13.29 1.04 -3.98
CA ALA A 64 14.46 0.77 -4.80
C ALA A 64 14.38 -0.57 -5.54
N SER A 65 13.87 -1.61 -4.88
CA SER A 65 13.81 -2.99 -5.39
C SER A 65 12.43 -3.38 -5.88
N GLY A 66 11.38 -2.68 -5.44
CA GLY A 66 9.98 -3.04 -5.66
C GLY A 66 9.55 -4.26 -4.86
N GLU A 67 10.28 -4.63 -3.81
CA GLU A 67 9.93 -5.76 -2.94
C GLU A 67 8.90 -5.34 -1.91
N THR A 68 7.95 -6.21 -1.61
CA THR A 68 6.91 -5.99 -0.61
C THR A 68 6.99 -7.02 0.49
N GLU A 69 7.02 -6.56 1.73
CA GLU A 69 7.05 -7.40 2.93
C GLU A 69 5.88 -7.06 3.86
N PRO A 70 5.24 -8.04 4.50
CA PRO A 70 4.25 -7.76 5.54
C PRO A 70 4.92 -7.11 6.76
N CYS A 71 4.22 -6.22 7.45
CA CYS A 71 4.77 -5.52 8.64
C CYS A 71 4.80 -6.40 9.93
N ASP A 72 4.55 -7.71 9.84
CA ASP A 72 4.41 -8.63 11.00
C ASP A 72 5.77 -9.11 11.54
#